data_AF-A0A428RJ74-F1
#
_entry.id   AF-A0A428RJ74-F1
#
_cell.length_a   1.000
_cell.length_b   1.000
_cell.length_c   1.000
_cell.angle_alpha   90.00
_cell.angle_beta   90.00
_cell.angle_gamma   90.00
#
_symmetry.space_group_name_H-M   'P 1'
#
loop_
_entity.id
_entity.type
_entity.pdbx_description
1 polymer ?
#
loop_
_entity_poly.entity_id
_entity_poly.type
_entity_poly.pdbx_seq_one_letter_code
_entity_poly.pdbx_strand_id
1 'polypeptide(L)'
;MVITHHVTSRALPEVLPIAQPIPISRIPGRRRRRRRIAARTPPDFNTATMKYSLAPFIIRRPWLYKIFKPAASWYMNASGYRQMGLRYDDLLEEENDVAQKALKRLNNRESYERIYRIRRAVQCSYQHKLLPKEQWTTTAQDVRYLQPLIDEVAAEKAEKNELDSIAVIRKH
;
A
#
# COMPACT_ATOMS: atom_id res chain seq x y z
N MET A 1 -21.19 -64.53 10.05
CA MET A 1 -21.02 -63.16 10.57
C MET A 1 -21.13 -62.20 9.39
N VAL A 2 -22.36 -61.80 9.04
CA VAL A 2 -22.65 -60.89 7.94
C VAL A 2 -23.55 -59.81 8.53
N ILE A 3 -22.99 -58.62 8.71
CA ILE A 3 -23.68 -57.47 9.30
C ILE A 3 -24.45 -56.79 8.16
N THR A 4 -25.75 -57.00 8.10
CA THR A 4 -26.65 -56.28 7.19
C THR A 4 -26.99 -54.92 7.78
N HIS A 5 -26.38 -53.86 7.26
CA HIS A 5 -26.76 -52.49 7.61
C HIS A 5 -28.06 -52.11 6.88
N HIS A 6 -29.15 -52.00 7.64
CA HIS A 6 -30.39 -51.38 7.17
C HIS A 6 -30.18 -49.87 7.03
N VAL A 7 -30.18 -49.37 5.80
CA VAL A 7 -30.18 -47.92 5.51
C VAL A 7 -31.61 -47.42 5.63
N THR A 8 -31.94 -46.81 6.77
CA THR A 8 -33.22 -46.12 6.97
C THR A 8 -33.20 -44.82 6.17
N SER A 9 -34.01 -44.73 5.12
CA SER A 9 -34.19 -43.51 4.32
C SER A 9 -34.74 -42.39 5.20
N ARG A 10 -33.88 -41.44 5.57
CA ARG A 10 -34.28 -40.21 6.26
C ARG A 10 -34.82 -39.24 5.20
N ALA A 11 -36.13 -39.05 5.17
CA ALA A 11 -36.76 -38.03 4.35
C ALA A 11 -36.14 -36.65 4.70
N LEU A 12 -35.62 -35.96 3.68
CA LEU A 12 -35.13 -34.59 3.81
C LEU A 12 -36.30 -33.67 4.18
N PRO A 13 -36.12 -32.70 5.10
CA PRO A 13 -37.19 -31.80 5.47
C PRO A 13 -37.58 -30.92 4.28
N GLU A 14 -38.89 -30.82 4.08
CA GLU A 14 -39.56 -30.01 3.07
C GLU A 14 -39.04 -28.55 3.11
N VAL A 15 -38.56 -28.07 1.96
CA VAL A 15 -38.01 -26.72 1.81
C VAL A 15 -39.15 -25.71 1.99
N LEU A 16 -39.08 -24.91 3.06
CA LEU A 16 -40.05 -23.83 3.29
C LEU A 16 -40.09 -22.88 2.07
N PRO A 17 -41.27 -22.44 1.61
CA PRO A 17 -41.38 -21.60 0.44
C PRO A 17 -40.67 -20.26 0.68
N ILE A 18 -39.81 -19.88 -0.26
CA ILE A 18 -39.08 -18.62 -0.26
C ILE A 18 -40.10 -17.49 -0.23
N ALA A 19 -40.14 -16.73 0.87
CA ALA A 19 -40.97 -15.55 1.00
C ALA A 19 -40.65 -14.58 -0.15
N GLN A 20 -41.67 -14.21 -0.93
CA GLN A 20 -41.48 -13.30 -2.06
C GLN A 20 -40.98 -11.92 -1.57
N PRO A 21 -40.13 -11.23 -2.35
CA PRO A 21 -39.59 -9.94 -1.93
C PRO A 21 -40.71 -8.91 -1.81
N ILE A 22 -40.81 -8.28 -0.63
CA ILE A 22 -41.76 -7.21 -0.35
C ILE A 22 -41.40 -6.00 -1.26
N PRO A 23 -42.37 -5.39 -1.95
CA PRO A 23 -42.10 -4.22 -2.79
C PRO A 23 -41.63 -3.02 -1.95
N ILE A 24 -40.47 -2.45 -2.32
CA ILE A 24 -39.74 -1.38 -1.60
C ILE A 24 -40.44 0.01 -1.74
N SER A 25 -41.76 0.07 -1.98
CA SER A 25 -42.43 1.34 -2.30
C SER A 25 -43.11 2.04 -1.12
N ARG A 26 -43.03 1.53 0.11
CA ARG A 26 -43.72 2.13 1.27
C ARG A 26 -42.94 2.16 2.58
N ILE A 27 -41.68 2.61 2.57
CA ILE A 27 -41.03 3.08 3.79
C ILE A 27 -41.18 4.60 3.88
N PRO A 28 -42.03 5.15 4.78
CA PRO A 28 -42.11 6.59 4.97
C PRO A 28 -40.74 7.13 5.43
N GLY A 29 -40.24 8.13 4.71
CA GLY A 29 -38.89 8.65 4.84
C GLY A 29 -38.57 9.16 6.25
N ARG A 30 -37.82 8.37 7.02
CA ARG A 30 -37.03 8.92 8.13
C ARG A 30 -36.00 9.85 7.52
N ARG A 31 -36.19 11.17 7.71
CA ARG A 31 -35.19 12.20 7.47
C ARG A 31 -33.94 11.85 8.30
N ARG A 32 -33.03 11.04 7.74
CA ARG A 32 -31.68 10.89 8.27
C ARG A 32 -31.06 12.27 8.16
N ARG A 33 -31.03 13.02 9.26
CA ARG A 33 -30.11 14.14 9.41
C ARG A 33 -28.73 13.57 9.09
N ARG A 34 -28.24 13.83 7.87
CA ARG A 34 -26.86 13.60 7.52
C ARG A 34 -26.07 14.49 8.47
N ARG A 35 -25.64 13.95 9.61
CA ARG A 35 -24.46 14.49 10.28
C ARG A 35 -23.41 14.48 9.19
N ARG A 36 -23.02 15.67 8.72
CA ARG A 36 -21.80 15.85 7.95
C ARG A 36 -20.69 15.30 8.85
N ILE A 37 -20.41 14.02 8.73
CA ILE A 37 -19.10 13.49 9.06
C ILE A 37 -18.23 14.27 8.09
N ALA A 38 -17.51 15.28 8.60
CA ALA A 38 -16.53 15.98 7.80
C ALA A 38 -15.72 14.91 7.10
N ALA A 39 -15.69 14.94 5.76
CA ALA A 39 -14.82 14.04 5.02
C ALA A 39 -13.45 14.19 5.68
N ARG A 40 -12.88 13.10 6.21
CA ARG A 40 -11.48 13.09 6.60
C ARG A 40 -10.76 13.59 5.35
N THR A 41 -10.23 14.80 5.40
CA THR A 41 -9.35 15.29 4.35
C THR A 41 -8.28 14.20 4.19
N PRO A 42 -8.02 13.72 2.97
CA PRO A 42 -6.97 12.74 2.78
C PRO A 42 -5.72 13.29 3.48
N PRO A 43 -5.03 12.49 4.31
CA PRO A 43 -3.82 12.98 4.96
C PRO A 43 -2.92 13.54 3.85
N ASP A 44 -2.58 14.82 3.98
CA ASP A 44 -1.70 15.49 3.03
C ASP A 44 -0.46 14.60 2.86
N PHE A 45 -0.13 14.28 1.60
CA PHE A 45 0.84 13.25 1.16
C PHE A 45 2.28 13.36 1.72
N ASN A 46 2.54 14.23 2.70
CA ASN A 46 3.88 14.63 3.15
C ASN A 46 4.12 14.50 4.66
N THR A 47 3.24 13.91 5.46
CA THR A 47 3.34 14.08 6.94
C THR A 47 3.91 12.89 7.69
N ALA A 48 3.96 11.69 7.09
CA ALA A 48 4.29 10.46 7.84
C ALA A 48 5.76 10.01 7.75
N THR A 49 6.53 10.46 6.76
CA THR A 49 7.91 10.05 6.54
C THR A 49 8.87 11.24 6.72
N MET A 50 9.58 11.21 7.86
CA MET A 50 10.61 12.17 8.31
C MET A 50 10.09 13.59 8.59
N LYS A 51 10.05 13.95 9.89
CA LYS A 51 9.70 15.29 10.42
C LYS A 51 10.49 16.45 9.80
N TYR A 52 11.60 16.16 9.09
CA TYR A 52 12.39 17.14 8.36
C TYR A 52 12.66 16.63 6.93
N SER A 53 11.80 17.00 5.99
CA SER A 53 12.02 16.77 4.55
C SER A 53 12.09 18.11 3.81
N LEU A 54 13.18 18.33 3.07
CA LEU A 54 13.35 19.51 2.20
C LEU A 54 12.62 19.34 0.86
N ALA A 55 12.23 18.13 0.49
CA ALA A 55 11.55 17.83 -0.75
C ALA A 55 10.23 18.64 -0.93
N PRO A 56 9.29 18.68 0.03
CA PRO A 56 8.08 19.48 -0.13
C PRO A 56 8.36 20.99 -0.25
N PHE A 57 9.40 21.50 0.41
CA PHE A 57 9.82 22.90 0.30
C PHE A 57 10.35 23.22 -1.11
N ILE A 58 11.15 22.31 -1.68
CA ILE A 58 11.70 22.44 -3.04
C ILE A 58 10.61 22.34 -4.10
N ILE A 59 9.72 21.35 -3.99
CA ILE A 59 8.65 21.10 -4.97
C ILE A 59 7.63 22.25 -4.99
N ARG A 60 7.34 22.86 -3.83
CA ARG A 60 6.39 23.99 -3.72
C ARG A 60 6.85 25.25 -4.46
N ARG A 61 8.16 25.46 -4.64
CA ARG A 61 8.73 26.66 -5.28
C ARG A 61 9.15 26.36 -6.72
N PRO A 62 8.46 26.86 -7.77
CA PRO A 62 8.72 26.48 -9.15
C PRO A 62 10.14 26.79 -9.65
N TRP A 63 10.74 27.89 -9.21
CA TRP A 63 12.11 28.26 -9.59
C TRP A 63 13.14 27.28 -9.00
N LEU A 64 12.93 26.86 -7.75
CA LEU A 64 13.80 25.94 -7.04
C LEU A 64 13.70 24.54 -7.65
N TYR A 65 12.49 24.08 -7.94
CA TYR A 65 12.25 22.83 -8.65
C TYR A 65 12.98 22.78 -10.00
N LYS A 66 12.93 23.85 -10.82
CA LYS A 66 13.61 23.90 -12.12
C LYS A 66 15.13 23.76 -12.02
N ILE A 67 15.74 24.29 -10.95
CA ILE A 67 17.19 24.18 -10.70
C ILE A 67 17.55 22.76 -10.23
N PHE A 68 16.78 22.19 -9.30
CA PHE A 68 17.10 20.90 -8.68
C PHE A 68 16.68 19.68 -9.49
N LYS A 69 15.65 19.79 -10.35
CA LYS A 69 15.15 18.67 -11.16
C LYS A 69 16.20 18.03 -12.08
N PRO A 70 17.02 18.77 -12.86
CA PRO A 70 18.04 18.14 -13.70
C PRO A 70 19.12 17.44 -12.87
N ALA A 71 19.55 18.03 -11.75
CA ALA A 71 20.50 17.41 -10.83
C ALA A 71 19.95 16.10 -10.23
N ALA A 72 18.68 16.09 -9.81
CA ALA A 72 18.02 14.88 -9.33
C ALA A 72 17.90 13.81 -10.43
N SER A 73 17.57 14.21 -11.66
CA SER A 73 17.49 13.27 -12.79
C SER A 73 18.85 12.68 -13.12
N TRP A 74 19.91 13.49 -13.11
CA TRP A 74 21.28 13.02 -13.31
C TRP A 74 21.68 12.02 -12.21
N TYR A 75 21.41 12.34 -10.94
CA TYR A 75 21.70 11.45 -9.82
C TYR A 75 20.98 10.10 -9.95
N MET A 76 19.69 10.11 -10.30
CA MET A 76 18.93 8.87 -10.52
C MET A 76 19.52 8.02 -11.66
N ASN A 77 19.97 8.64 -12.76
CA ASN A 77 20.60 7.93 -13.85
C ASN A 77 22.00 7.40 -13.48
N ALA A 78 22.77 8.17 -12.72
CA ALA A 78 24.11 7.80 -12.25
C ALA A 78 24.09 6.65 -11.24
N SER A 79 23.04 6.55 -10.42
CA SER A 79 22.92 5.48 -9.41
C SER A 79 22.80 4.06 -9.98
N GLY A 80 22.51 3.91 -11.28
CA GLY A 80 22.68 2.64 -12.00
C GLY A 80 21.63 1.54 -11.72
N TYR A 81 20.76 1.67 -10.71
CA TYR A 81 19.78 0.62 -10.38
C TYR A 81 18.84 0.27 -11.53
N ARG A 82 18.51 1.25 -12.39
CA ARG A 82 17.68 1.02 -13.60
C ARG A 82 18.36 0.11 -14.62
N GLN A 83 19.70 0.10 -14.67
CA GLN A 83 20.48 -0.76 -15.56
C GLN A 83 20.48 -2.22 -15.12
N MET A 84 20.21 -2.47 -13.83
CA MET A 84 19.94 -3.80 -13.27
C MET A 84 18.45 -4.15 -13.30
N GLY A 85 17.62 -3.25 -13.84
CA GLY A 85 16.19 -3.46 -14.00
C GLY A 85 15.41 -3.45 -12.68
N LEU A 86 15.93 -2.73 -11.68
CA LEU A 86 15.25 -2.41 -10.42
C LEU A 86 14.40 -1.14 -10.58
N ARG A 87 13.47 -0.95 -9.64
CA ARG A 87 12.78 0.33 -9.38
C ARG A 87 13.35 0.94 -8.10
N TYR A 88 13.17 2.25 -7.90
CA TYR A 88 13.71 2.93 -6.72
C TYR A 88 13.23 2.29 -5.40
N ASP A 89 11.95 1.93 -5.30
CA ASP A 89 11.40 1.34 -4.07
C ASP A 89 11.95 -0.06 -3.75
N ASP A 90 12.61 -0.73 -4.71
CA ASP A 90 13.31 -1.99 -4.46
C ASP A 90 14.62 -1.78 -3.67
N LEU A 91 15.12 -0.55 -3.58
CA LEU A 91 16.34 -0.18 -2.85
C LEU A 91 16.08 0.18 -1.37
N LEU A 92 14.81 0.27 -0.97
CA LEU A 92 14.45 0.61 0.40
C LEU A 92 14.85 -0.53 1.35
N GLU A 93 15.31 -0.16 2.53
CA GLU A 93 15.67 -1.12 3.58
C GLU A 93 14.43 -1.85 4.08
N GLU A 94 14.44 -3.18 3.93
CA GLU A 94 13.30 -4.02 4.28
C GLU A 94 13.25 -4.36 5.78
N GLU A 95 14.35 -4.22 6.52
CA GLU A 95 14.47 -4.67 7.92
C GLU A 95 13.71 -3.77 8.93
N ASN A 96 13.07 -2.71 8.46
CA ASN A 96 12.21 -1.86 9.27
C ASN A 96 10.80 -2.45 9.43
N ASP A 97 10.25 -2.41 10.65
CA ASP A 97 8.86 -2.80 10.96
C ASP A 97 7.82 -2.10 10.06
N VAL A 98 8.05 -0.83 9.71
CA VAL A 98 7.16 -0.08 8.79
C VAL A 98 7.20 -0.68 7.39
N ALA A 99 8.40 -0.96 6.87
CA ALA A 99 8.59 -1.54 5.55
C ALA A 99 8.02 -2.97 5.48
N GLN A 100 8.25 -3.79 6.51
CA GLN A 100 7.69 -5.14 6.62
C GLN A 100 6.15 -5.14 6.61
N LYS A 101 5.52 -4.23 7.35
CA LYS A 101 4.06 -4.07 7.33
C LYS A 101 3.56 -3.60 5.98
N ALA A 102 4.26 -2.67 5.32
CA ALA A 102 3.91 -2.20 3.98
C ALA A 102 4.01 -3.34 2.94
N LEU A 103 5.07 -4.15 2.98
CA LEU A 103 5.26 -5.30 2.09
C LEU A 103 4.16 -6.36 2.26
N LYS A 104 3.65 -6.55 3.48
CA LYS A 104 2.51 -7.46 3.75
C LYS A 104 1.18 -6.95 3.19
N ARG A 105 1.02 -5.63 3.04
CA ARG A 105 -0.18 -5.01 2.45
C ARG A 105 -0.14 -4.97 0.92
N LEU A 106 1.04 -5.12 0.34
CA LEU A 106 1.25 -5.06 -1.10
C LEU A 106 0.46 -6.16 -1.81
N ASN A 107 -0.07 -5.85 -3.00
CA ASN A 107 -0.75 -6.85 -3.82
C ASN A 107 0.20 -8.00 -4.18
N ASN A 108 -0.32 -9.23 -4.18
CA ASN A 108 0.44 -10.43 -4.50
C ASN A 108 1.19 -10.32 -5.84
N ARG A 109 0.55 -9.76 -6.87
CA ARG A 109 1.19 -9.57 -8.19
C ARG A 109 2.42 -8.68 -8.11
N GLU A 110 2.32 -7.52 -7.48
CA GLU A 110 3.44 -6.58 -7.35
C GLU A 110 4.55 -7.15 -6.47
N SER A 111 4.19 -7.93 -5.44
CA SER A 111 5.13 -8.67 -4.60
C SER A 111 5.95 -9.68 -5.42
N TYR A 112 5.31 -10.48 -6.28
CA TYR A 112 6.02 -11.40 -7.17
C TYR A 112 6.92 -10.67 -8.18
N GLU A 113 6.42 -9.59 -8.80
CA GLU A 113 7.20 -8.78 -9.75
C GLU A 113 8.42 -8.13 -9.07
N ARG A 114 8.29 -7.68 -7.81
CA ARG A 114 9.38 -7.15 -6.99
C ARG A 114 10.46 -8.21 -6.74
N ILE A 115 10.06 -9.38 -6.26
CA ILE A 115 10.99 -10.49 -6.00
C ILE A 115 11.73 -10.89 -7.27
N TYR A 116 11.05 -10.92 -8.41
CA TYR A 116 11.66 -11.18 -9.71
C TYR A 116 12.74 -10.16 -10.06
N ARG A 117 12.46 -8.84 -9.92
CA ARG A 117 13.45 -7.78 -10.17
C ARG A 117 14.66 -7.90 -9.27
N ILE A 118 14.46 -8.14 -7.97
CA ILE A 118 15.55 -8.29 -7.00
C ILE A 118 16.42 -9.51 -7.34
N ARG A 119 15.83 -10.68 -7.59
CA ARG A 119 16.58 -11.88 -7.98
C ARG A 119 17.40 -11.66 -9.25
N ARG A 120 16.80 -10.99 -10.24
CA ARG A 120 17.50 -10.64 -11.48
C ARG A 120 18.67 -9.68 -11.22
N ALA A 121 18.50 -8.67 -10.38
CA ALA A 121 19.56 -7.73 -10.04
C ALA A 121 20.70 -8.40 -9.27
N VAL A 122 20.39 -9.31 -8.33
CA VAL A 122 21.38 -10.12 -7.62
C VAL A 122 22.18 -10.98 -8.61
N GLN A 123 21.52 -11.59 -9.60
CA GLN A 123 22.22 -12.33 -10.68
C GLN A 123 23.17 -11.43 -11.48
N CYS A 124 22.73 -10.22 -11.84
CA CYS A 124 23.57 -9.24 -12.53
C CYS A 124 24.80 -8.86 -11.69
N SER A 125 24.60 -8.65 -10.39
CA SER A 125 25.66 -8.35 -9.42
C SER A 125 26.67 -9.49 -9.33
N TYR A 126 26.20 -10.74 -9.22
CA TYR A 126 27.07 -11.92 -9.15
C TYR A 126 27.90 -12.11 -10.41
N GLN A 127 27.31 -11.88 -11.58
CA GLN A 127 28.01 -12.00 -12.87
C GLN A 127 28.88 -10.80 -13.20
N HIS A 128 28.80 -9.71 -12.42
CA HIS A 128 29.38 -8.41 -12.73
C HIS A 128 29.02 -7.92 -14.15
N LYS A 129 27.77 -8.19 -14.57
CA LYS A 129 27.25 -7.84 -15.90
C LYS A 129 25.92 -7.13 -15.76
N LEU A 130 25.75 -6.07 -16.56
CA LEU A 130 24.49 -5.33 -16.65
C LEU A 130 23.52 -6.02 -17.60
N LEU A 131 22.23 -5.69 -17.46
CA LEU A 131 21.22 -6.15 -18.40
C LEU A 131 21.42 -5.48 -19.78
N PRO A 132 20.94 -6.12 -20.86
CA PRO A 132 20.76 -5.45 -22.15
C PRO A 132 19.91 -4.18 -22.01
N LYS A 133 20.22 -3.14 -22.80
CA LYS A 133 19.61 -1.80 -22.68
C LYS A 133 18.09 -1.81 -22.85
N GLU A 134 17.56 -2.76 -23.61
CA GLU A 134 16.14 -2.94 -23.89
C GLU A 134 15.37 -3.38 -22.62
N GLN A 135 16.07 -4.00 -21.66
CA GLN A 135 15.49 -4.50 -20.42
C GLN A 135 15.68 -3.55 -19.23
N TRP A 136 16.28 -2.38 -19.47
CA TRP A 136 16.47 -1.37 -18.42
C TRP A 136 15.12 -0.77 -18.03
N THR A 137 14.97 -0.49 -16.73
CA THR A 137 13.77 0.18 -16.24
C THR A 137 13.71 1.58 -16.83
N THR A 138 12.63 1.88 -17.56
CA THR A 138 12.41 3.24 -18.08
C THR A 138 11.97 4.19 -16.98
N THR A 139 12.15 5.50 -17.17
CA THR A 139 11.72 6.51 -16.19
C THR A 139 10.22 6.46 -15.91
N ALA A 140 9.39 6.05 -16.89
CA ALA A 140 7.95 5.89 -16.71
C ALA A 140 7.58 4.65 -15.88
N GLN A 141 8.36 3.58 -15.97
CA GLN A 141 8.16 2.35 -15.19
C GLN A 141 8.66 2.46 -13.75
N ASP A 142 9.57 3.40 -13.48
CA ASP A 142 10.13 3.67 -12.15
C ASP A 142 9.15 4.43 -11.25
N VAL A 143 8.04 3.76 -10.95
CA VAL A 143 6.94 4.26 -10.11
C VAL A 143 7.17 3.88 -8.65
N ARG A 144 6.79 4.79 -7.75
CA ARG A 144 6.80 4.64 -6.30
C ARG A 144 5.59 3.81 -5.82
N TYR A 145 5.68 2.49 -5.96
CA TYR A 145 4.59 1.56 -5.65
C TYR A 145 4.48 1.23 -4.15
N LEU A 146 5.59 1.29 -3.41
CA LEU A 146 5.63 0.93 -1.99
C LEU A 146 5.49 2.15 -1.08
N GLN A 147 5.97 3.31 -1.53
CA GLN A 147 5.94 4.56 -0.76
C GLN A 147 4.54 4.90 -0.18
N PRO A 148 3.42 4.80 -0.92
CA PRO A 148 2.10 5.12 -0.38
C PRO A 148 1.72 4.24 0.82
N LEU A 149 2.04 2.93 0.75
CA LEU A 149 1.78 1.98 1.84
C LEU A 149 2.68 2.25 3.06
N ILE A 150 3.93 2.65 2.82
CA ILE A 150 4.85 3.05 3.89
C ILE A 150 4.31 4.29 4.61
N ASP A 151 3.81 5.28 3.86
CA ASP A 151 3.28 6.51 4.44
C ASP A 151 2.02 6.23 5.29
N GLU A 152 1.13 5.34 4.83
CA GLU A 152 -0.02 4.88 5.61
C GLU A 152 0.39 4.21 6.93
N VAL A 153 1.31 3.23 6.88
CA VAL A 153 1.78 2.52 8.07
C VAL A 153 2.53 3.45 9.03
N ALA A 154 3.33 4.37 8.49
CA ALA A 154 4.05 5.34 9.29
C ALA A 154 3.08 6.32 9.99
N ALA A 155 2.00 6.74 9.32
CA ALA A 155 0.96 7.56 9.91
C ALA A 155 0.23 6.84 11.04
N GLU A 156 -0.15 5.57 10.84
CA GLU A 156 -0.77 4.74 11.89
C GLU A 156 0.15 4.57 13.11
N LYS A 157 1.45 4.37 12.89
CA LYS A 157 2.45 4.26 13.95
C LYS A 157 2.63 5.59 14.70
N ALA A 158 2.62 6.71 13.99
CA ALA A 158 2.70 8.04 14.59
C ALA A 158 1.45 8.34 15.45
N GLU A 159 0.25 8.10 14.91
CA GLU A 159 -1.02 8.26 15.64
C GLU A 159 -1.03 7.40 16.91
N LYS A 160 -0.60 6.13 16.81
CA LYS A 160 -0.49 5.25 17.98
C LYS A 160 0.45 5.83 19.04
N ASN A 161 1.64 6.28 18.65
CA ASN A 161 2.60 6.85 19.58
C ASN A 161 2.08 8.15 20.23
N GLU A 162 1.35 8.96 19.48
CA GLU A 162 0.71 10.18 20.00
C GLU A 162 -0.34 9.83 21.04
N LEU A 163 -1.21 8.85 20.76
CA LEU A 163 -2.24 8.37 21.70
C LEU A 163 -1.62 7.77 22.98
N ASP A 164 -0.56 6.97 22.84
CA ASP A 164 0.15 6.34 23.96
C ASP A 164 0.86 7.38 24.85
N SER A 165 1.18 8.58 24.33
CA SER A 165 1.88 9.65 25.04
C SER A 165 0.98 10.79 25.55
N ILE A 166 -0.34 10.66 25.47
CA ILE A 166 -1.29 11.67 25.97
C ILE A 166 -1.20 11.77 27.51
N ALA A 167 -0.80 12.93 28.02
CA ALA A 167 -0.89 13.27 29.43
C ALA A 167 -2.27 13.88 29.76
N VAL A 168 -2.96 13.37 30.79
CA VAL A 168 -4.26 13.88 31.23
C VAL A 168 -4.07 15.03 32.22
N ILE A 169 -4.27 16.28 31.78
CA ILE A 169 -4.30 17.45 32.67
C ILE A 169 -5.68 17.53 33.32
N ARG A 170 -5.77 17.21 34.62
CA ARG A 170 -7.00 17.39 35.39
C ARG A 170 -7.14 18.86 35.76
N LYS A 171 -8.29 19.47 35.42
CA LYS A 171 -8.63 20.82 35.87
C LYS A 171 -9.23 20.72 37.27
N HIS A 172 -8.60 21.37 38.24
CA HIS A 172 -9.13 21.54 39.60
C HIS A 172 -10.29 22.53 39.61
#